data_AF-A0A0C2J633-F1
#
_entry.id   AF-A0A0C2J633-F1
#
_cell.length_a   1.000
_cell.length_b   1.000
_cell.length_c   1.000
_cell.angle_alpha   90.00
_cell.angle_beta   90.00
_cell.angle_gamma   90.00
#
_symmetry.space_group_name_H-M   'P 1'
#
loop_
_entity.id
_entity.type
_entity.pdbx_description
1 polymer ?
#
loop_
_entity_poly.entity_id
_entity_poly.type
_entity_poly.pdbx_seq_one_letter_code
_entity_poly.pdbx_strand_id
1 'polypeptide(L)'
;MALAPNNSGAADVGNGKGQQFTTGGCVANADCRSACCAEISGSGLGICSAEGAQFQNGKLGCGFTDPNSAATIAAAKAQVAKQGF
;
A
#
# COMPACT_ATOMS: atom_id res chain seq x y z
N MET A 1 10.19 -0.87 -14.72
CA MET A 1 9.16 -1.76 -14.13
C MET A 1 8.40 -0.95 -13.11
N ALA A 2 7.09 -0.72 -13.31
CA ALA A 2 6.30 0.02 -12.34
C ALA A 2 6.15 -0.81 -11.05
N LEU A 3 6.56 -0.25 -9.92
CA LEU A 3 6.22 -0.83 -8.63
C LEU A 3 4.70 -0.83 -8.50
N ALA A 4 4.09 -1.96 -8.17
CA ALA A 4 2.67 -2.05 -7.93
C ALA A 4 2.44 -2.78 -6.61
N PRO A 5 1.45 -2.37 -5.81
CA PRO A 5 1.10 -3.09 -4.60
C PRO A 5 0.62 -4.51 -4.89
N ASN A 6 0.98 -5.45 -4.03
CA ASN A 6 0.54 -6.84 -4.10
C ASN A 6 -0.97 -6.92 -3.80
N ASN A 7 -1.67 -7.65 -4.66
CA ASN A 7 -3.13 -7.80 -4.63
C ASN A 7 -3.65 -8.72 -3.52
N SER A 8 -2.81 -9.62 -2.97
CA SER A 8 -3.23 -10.60 -1.96
C SER A 8 -3.71 -9.95 -0.66
N GLY A 9 -3.19 -8.77 -0.30
CA GLY A 9 -3.64 -7.98 0.85
C GLY A 9 -4.68 -6.93 0.52
N ALA A 10 -5.28 -6.94 -0.69
CA ALA A 10 -6.16 -5.85 -1.12
C ALA A 10 -7.41 -5.70 -0.23
N ALA A 11 -7.86 -6.77 0.43
CA ALA A 11 -8.99 -6.73 1.36
C ALA A 11 -8.71 -5.92 2.64
N ASP A 12 -7.44 -5.81 3.01
CA ASP A 12 -6.97 -5.21 4.25
C ASP A 12 -6.41 -3.78 4.05
N VAL A 13 -6.43 -3.25 2.82
CA VAL A 13 -6.02 -1.87 2.54
C VAL A 13 -6.99 -0.89 3.21
N GLY A 14 -6.45 0.03 4.02
CA GLY A 14 -7.21 1.07 4.71
C GLY A 14 -7.99 0.59 5.92
N ASN A 15 -7.71 -0.61 6.43
CA ASN A 15 -8.31 -1.10 7.66
C ASN A 15 -7.58 -0.60 8.92
N GLY A 16 -6.37 -0.05 8.77
CA GLY A 16 -5.55 0.48 9.87
C GLY A 16 -5.14 -0.56 10.91
N LYS A 17 -5.12 -1.86 10.56
CA LYS A 17 -4.85 -2.97 11.49
C LYS A 17 -3.42 -3.53 11.41
N GLY A 18 -2.54 -2.93 10.61
CA GLY A 18 -1.16 -3.38 10.45
C GLY A 18 -1.04 -4.78 9.84
N GLN A 19 -2.00 -5.17 9.00
CA GLN A 19 -2.09 -6.52 8.41
C GLN A 19 -1.36 -6.62 7.08
N GLN A 20 -1.04 -5.50 6.43
CA GLN A 20 -0.39 -5.48 5.14
C GLN A 20 1.09 -5.85 5.28
N PHE A 21 1.51 -6.88 4.56
CA PHE A 21 2.91 -7.29 4.47
C PHE A 21 3.71 -6.35 3.57
N THR A 22 5.04 -6.46 3.61
CA THR A 22 5.92 -5.77 2.65
C THR A 22 5.45 -6.07 1.22
N THR A 23 5.39 -5.04 0.38
CA THR A 23 4.77 -4.99 -0.96
C THR A 23 3.25 -4.88 -1.00
N GLY A 24 2.52 -5.03 0.10
CA GLY A 24 1.07 -4.80 0.14
C GLY A 24 0.69 -3.33 -0.09
N GLY A 25 -0.54 -3.08 -0.55
CA GLY A 25 -1.06 -1.71 -0.69
C GLY A 25 -1.33 -1.07 0.65
N CYS A 26 -1.14 0.24 0.77
CA CYS A 26 -1.47 0.98 1.98
C CYS A 26 -1.94 2.38 1.64
N VAL A 27 -2.79 2.93 2.52
CA VAL A 27 -3.19 4.34 2.48
C VAL A 27 -2.58 5.11 3.65
N ALA A 28 -2.12 4.41 4.69
CA ALA A 28 -1.36 4.97 5.80
C ALA A 28 -0.38 3.95 6.40
N ASN A 29 0.56 4.43 7.22
CA ASN A 29 1.47 3.56 7.99
C ASN A 29 0.73 2.52 8.84
N ALA A 30 -0.47 2.86 9.33
CA ALA A 30 -1.30 1.97 10.15
C ALA A 30 -1.77 0.71 9.40
N ASP A 31 -1.73 0.68 8.07
CA ASP A 31 -2.08 -0.52 7.31
C ASP A 31 -0.94 -1.54 7.30
N CYS A 32 0.31 -1.08 7.41
CA CYS A 32 1.50 -1.89 7.23
C CYS A 32 1.98 -2.54 8.53
N ARG A 33 2.29 -3.83 8.46
CA ARG A 33 2.92 -4.56 9.59
C ARG A 33 4.28 -3.97 9.97
N SER A 34 5.01 -3.44 8.98
CA SER A 34 6.29 -2.74 9.16
C SER A 34 6.14 -1.30 9.63
N ALA A 35 4.91 -0.81 9.86
CA ALA A 35 4.59 0.59 10.15
C ALA A 35 5.12 1.61 9.11
N CYS A 36 5.50 1.13 7.92
CA CYS A 36 6.06 1.96 6.85
C CYS A 36 5.24 1.80 5.57
N CYS A 37 4.36 2.78 5.32
CA CYS A 37 3.72 2.99 4.04
C CYS A 37 4.55 3.97 3.22
N ALA A 38 5.10 3.52 2.10
CA ALA A 38 5.94 4.32 1.24
C ALA A 38 5.22 4.68 -0.07
N GLU A 39 5.31 5.93 -0.50
CA GLU A 39 4.75 6.35 -1.77
C GLU A 39 5.58 5.80 -2.94
N ILE A 40 4.91 5.28 -3.97
CA ILE A 40 5.53 4.94 -5.25
C ILE A 40 5.59 6.21 -6.11
N SER A 41 6.81 6.66 -6.39
CA SER A 41 7.05 7.84 -7.22
C SER A 41 6.39 7.66 -8.60
N GLY A 42 5.59 8.65 -8.99
CA GLY A 42 4.90 8.69 -10.28
C GLY A 42 3.57 7.93 -10.34
N SER A 43 3.19 7.17 -9.30
CA SER A 43 1.84 6.57 -9.19
C SER A 43 0.98 7.22 -8.12
N GLY A 44 1.58 7.85 -7.11
CA GLY A 44 0.84 8.43 -5.97
C GLY A 44 0.14 7.37 -5.11
N LEU A 45 0.56 6.11 -5.23
CA LEU A 45 0.02 4.98 -4.48
C LEU A 45 0.98 4.60 -3.35
N GLY A 46 0.42 4.20 -2.22
CA GLY A 46 1.17 3.67 -1.10
C GLY A 46 1.45 2.18 -1.22
N ILE A 47 2.67 1.80 -0.87
CA ILE A 47 3.11 0.41 -0.75
C ILE A 47 3.82 0.19 0.57
N CYS A 48 3.46 -0.87 1.28
CA CYS A 48 4.15 -1.25 2.50
C CYS A 48 5.60 -1.60 2.18
N SER A 49 6.53 -0.91 2.81
CA SER A 49 7.96 -1.13 2.63
C SER A 49 8.61 -1.53 3.95
N ALA A 50 9.77 -2.15 3.88
CA ALA A 50 10.66 -2.21 5.03
C ALA A 50 11.33 -0.83 5.22
N GLU A 51 11.62 -0.45 6.46
CA GLU A 51 12.25 0.86 6.76
C GLU A 51 13.58 1.05 6.02
N GLY A 52 14.41 0.00 5.92
CA GLY A 52 15.66 0.03 5.15
C GLY A 52 15.49 0.12 3.64
N ALA A 53 14.28 -0.13 3.12
CA ALA A 53 13.94 -0.10 1.70
C ALA A 53 13.01 1.06 1.33
N GLN A 54 12.81 2.03 2.22
CA GLN A 54 11.80 3.08 2.05
C GLN A 54 12.07 4.06 0.90
N PHE A 55 13.34 4.17 0.45
CA PHE A 55 13.75 4.99 -0.71
C PHE A 55 14.21 4.15 -1.90
N GLN A 56 14.13 2.82 -1.78
CA GLN A 56 14.58 1.92 -2.85
C GLN A 56 13.49 1.73 -3.90
N ASN A 57 13.90 1.41 -5.13
CA ASN A 57 13.00 1.08 -6.24
C ASN A 57 11.95 2.18 -6.56
N GLY A 58 12.35 3.45 -6.45
CA GLY A 58 11.50 4.60 -6.79
C GLY A 58 10.45 4.93 -5.73
N LYS A 59 10.68 4.56 -4.47
CA LYS A 59 9.84 4.97 -3.35
C LYS A 59 10.30 6.32 -2.77
N LEU A 60 9.38 7.09 -2.19
CA LEU A 60 9.65 8.42 -1.64
C LEU A 60 9.82 8.47 -0.11
N GLY A 61 9.90 7.32 0.57
CA GLY A 61 10.04 7.24 2.03
C GLY A 61 8.76 6.79 2.75
N CYS A 62 8.91 6.35 4.00
CA CYS A 62 7.78 5.97 4.86
C CYS A 62 6.99 7.20 5.32
N GLY A 63 5.72 7.01 5.70
CA GLY A 63 4.86 8.11 6.17
C GLY A 63 3.90 8.63 5.11
N PHE A 64 3.76 7.92 4.00
CA PHE A 64 2.74 8.23 3.01
C PHE A 64 1.35 8.13 3.65
N THR A 65 0.58 9.19 3.48
CA THR A 65 -0.84 9.25 3.83
C THR A 65 -1.59 9.63 2.57
N ASP A 66 -2.40 8.70 2.06
CA ASP A 66 -3.08 8.87 0.79
C ASP A 66 -4.17 9.95 0.91
N PRO A 67 -4.06 11.08 0.17
CA PRO A 67 -5.09 12.11 0.16
C PRO A 67 -6.41 11.61 -0.46
N ASN A 68 -6.38 10.52 -1.24
CA ASN A 68 -7.53 9.89 -1.87
C ASN A 68 -7.76 8.46 -1.38
N SER A 69 -7.49 8.23 -0.08
CA SER A 69 -7.60 6.93 0.57
C SER A 69 -8.91 6.20 0.28
N ALA A 70 -10.05 6.90 0.23
CA ALA A 70 -11.34 6.32 -0.10
C ALA A 70 -11.38 5.66 -1.49
N ALA A 71 -10.82 6.31 -2.52
CA ALA A 71 -10.75 5.76 -3.86
C ALA A 71 -9.78 4.57 -3.94
N THR A 72 -8.64 4.66 -3.25
CA THR A 72 -7.65 3.58 -3.19
C THR A 72 -8.21 2.34 -2.50
N ILE A 73 -8.95 2.50 -1.39
CA ILE A 73 -9.65 1.40 -0.72
C ILE A 73 -10.72 0.81 -1.64
N ALA A 74 -11.48 1.63 -2.38
CA ALA A 74 -12.47 1.14 -3.33
C ALA A 74 -11.82 0.33 -4.47
N ALA A 75 -10.69 0.81 -5.01
CA ALA A 75 -9.92 0.09 -6.02
C ALA A 75 -9.36 -1.24 -5.47
N ALA A 76 -8.88 -1.26 -4.23
CA ALA A 76 -8.42 -2.47 -3.57
C ALA A 76 -9.57 -3.48 -3.38
N LYS A 77 -10.75 -3.04 -2.96
CA LYS A 77 -11.95 -3.90 -2.89
C LYS A 77 -12.36 -4.45 -4.26
N ALA A 78 -12.32 -3.63 -5.31
CA ALA A 78 -12.57 -4.10 -6.67
C ALA A 78 -11.53 -5.13 -7.11
N GLN A 79 -10.29 -5.01 -6.64
CA GLN A 79 -9.24 -5.99 -6.89
C GLN A 79 -9.47 -7.30 -6.14
N VAL A 80 -10.07 -7.28 -4.95
CA VAL A 80 -10.53 -8.51 -4.25
C VAL A 80 -11.60 -9.22 -5.08
N ALA A 81 -12.60 -8.49 -5.58
CA ALA A 81 -13.66 -9.06 -6.39
C ALA A 81 -13.14 -9.74 -7.67
N LYS A 82 -12.10 -9.17 -8.29
CA LYS A 82 -11.42 -9.78 -9.46
C LYS A 82 -10.62 -11.04 -9.11
N GLN A 83 -10.17 -11.18 -7.87
CA GLN A 83 -9.43 -12.37 -7.41
C GLN A 83 -10.35 -13.56 -7.10
N GLY A 84 -11.68 -13.36 -7.08
CA GLY A 84 -12.65 -14.44 -6.87
C GLY A 84 -12.73 -14.94 -5.43
N PHE A 85 -12.32 -14.11 -4.47
CA PHE A 85 -12.57 -14.33 -3.03
C PHE A 85 -13.98 -13.89 -2.63
#